data_AF-T2J358-F1
#
_entry.id   AF-T2J358-F1
#
_cell.length_a   1.000
_cell.length_b   1.000
_cell.length_c   1.000
_cell.angle_alpha   90.00
_cell.angle_beta   90.00
_cell.angle_gamma   90.00
#
_symmetry.space_group_name_H-M   'P 1'
#
loop_
_entity.id
_entity.type
_entity.pdbx_description
1 polymer ?
#
loop_
_entity_poly.entity_id
_entity_poly.type
_entity_poly.pdbx_seq_one_letter_code
_entity_poly.pdbx_strand_id
1 'polypeptide(L)' 'MKFLLDTHAFMWWNSDPEKIPPNSLLLLQNPNNDVFLSMVIL' A
#
# COMPACT_ATOMS: atom_id res chain seq x y z
N MET A 1 1.81 -1.99 -13.25
CA MET A 1 3.03 -1.21 -12.90
C MET A 1 3.60 -1.74 -11.60
N LYS A 2 4.84 -1.36 -11.21
CA LYS A 2 5.46 -1.81 -9.96
C LYS A 2 5.44 -0.72 -8.91
N PHE A 3 4.96 -1.03 -7.70
CA PHE A 3 4.89 -0.10 -6.56
C PHE A 3 5.56 -0.72 -5.34
N LEU A 4 6.24 0.12 -4.55
CA LEU A 4 6.72 -0.25 -3.22
C LEU A 4 5.77 0.35 -2.18
N LEU A 5 5.16 -0.50 -1.38
CA LEU A 5 4.32 -0.12 -0.25
C LEU A 5 5.16 -0.12 1.01
N ASP A 6 5.24 1.03 1.69
CA ASP A 6 5.89 1.15 2.99
C ASP A 6 5.13 0.34 4.07
N THR A 7 5.85 -0.15 5.08
CA THR A 7 5.27 -0.92 6.19
C THR A 7 4.16 -0.14 6.91
N HIS A 8 4.32 1.16 7.15
CA HIS A 8 3.29 1.97 7.82
C HIS A 8 2.03 2.12 6.96
N ALA A 9 2.22 2.33 5.65
CA ALA A 9 1.11 2.40 4.70
C ALA A 9 0.37 1.07 4.59
N PHE A 10 1.07 -0.07 4.68
CA PHE A 10 0.44 -1.39 4.76
C PHE A 10 -0.40 -1.57 6.04
N MET A 11 0.11 -1.12 7.19
CA MET A 11 -0.67 -1.16 8.44
C MET A 11 -1.94 -0.30 8.34
N TRP A 12 -1.85 0.90 7.77
CA TRP A 12 -3.03 1.74 7.55
C TRP A 12 -4.01 1.13 6.56
N TRP A 13 -3.54 0.44 5.51
CA TRP A 13 -4.45 -0.16 4.53
C TRP A 13 -5.43 -1.15 5.19
N ASN A 14 -4.98 -1.86 6.21
CA ASN A 14 -5.81 -2.79 6.96
C ASN A 14 -6.68 -2.11 8.05
N SER A 15 -6.17 -1.09 8.72
CA SER A 15 -6.79 -0.54 9.94
C SER A 15 -7.44 0.84 9.78
N ASP A 16 -6.86 1.72 8.96
CA ASP A 16 -7.27 3.13 8.79
C ASP A 16 -7.06 3.57 7.31
N PRO A 17 -7.77 2.99 6.33
CA PRO A 17 -7.52 3.24 4.90
C PRO A 17 -7.70 4.73 4.52
N GLU A 18 -8.48 5.51 5.27
CA GLU A 18 -8.64 6.96 5.07
C GLU A 18 -7.33 7.77 5.24
N LYS A 19 -6.30 7.19 5.88
CA LYS A 19 -4.97 7.80 5.97
C LYS A 19 -4.17 7.66 4.66
N ILE A 20 -4.63 6.81 3.73
CA ILE A 20 -4.01 6.62 2.43
C ILE A 20 -4.74 7.48 1.40
N PRO A 21 -4.03 8.30 0.59
CA PRO A 21 -4.66 9.08 -0.46
C PRO A 21 -5.51 8.20 -1.40
N PRO A 22 -6.71 8.64 -1.81
CA PRO A 22 -7.64 7.82 -2.60
C PRO A 22 -7.04 7.29 -3.91
N ASN A 23 -6.23 8.11 -4.60
CA ASN A 23 -5.56 7.69 -5.83
C ASN A 23 -4.57 6.55 -5.57
N SER A 24 -3.86 6.58 -4.44
CA SER A 24 -2.95 5.49 -4.05
C SER A 24 -3.71 4.21 -3.72
N LEU A 25 -4.86 4.30 -3.05
CA LEU A 25 -5.73 3.14 -2.82
C LEU A 25 -6.21 2.50 -4.13
N LEU A 26 -6.61 3.30 -5.12
CA LEU A 26 -7.00 2.79 -6.45
C LEU A 26 -5.84 2.06 -7.14
N LEU A 27 -4.60 2.53 -6.97
CA LEU A 27 -3.42 1.85 -7.51
C LEU A 27 -3.13 0.53 -6.79
N LEU A 28 -3.32 0.46 -5.47
CA LEU A 28 -3.13 -0.76 -4.67
C LEU A 28 -4.21 -1.83 -4.93
N GLN A 29 -5.44 -1.40 -5.26
CA GLN A 29 -6.56 -2.30 -5.55
C GLN A 29 -6.57 -2.84 -6.99
N ASN A 30 -5.73 -2.29 -7.87
CA ASN A 30 -5.67 -2.73 -9.25
C ASN A 30 -4.84 -4.03 -9.37
N PRO A 31 -5.45 -5.16 -9.79
CA PRO A 31 -4.75 -6.45 -9.86
C PRO A 31 -3.67 -6.51 -10.97
N ASN A 32 -3.65 -5.54 -11.89
CA ASN A 32 -2.59 -5.42 -12.90
C ASN A 32 -1.33 -4.71 -12.39
N ASN A 33 -1.30 -4.34 -11.11
CA ASN A 33 -0.16 -3.73 -10.45
C ASN A 33 0.54 -4.73 -9.53
N ASP A 34 1.86 -4.84 -9.68
CA ASP A 34 2.70 -5.54 -8.73
C ASP A 34 2.97 -4.61 -7.55
N VAL A 35 2.53 -5.02 -6.36
CA VAL A 35 2.77 -4.28 -5.12
C VAL A 35 3.74 -5.07 -4.26
N PHE A 36 4.91 -4.50 -4.03
CA PHE A 36 5.93 -5.06 -3.15
C PHE A 36 5.80 -4.41 -1.78
N LEU A 37 5.81 -5.21 -0.71
CA LEU A 37 5.83 -4.71 0.65
C LEU A 37 7.28 -4.51 1.11
N SER A 38 7.61 -3.30 1.56
CA SER A 38 8.84 -3.06 2.31
C SER A 38 8.74 -3.79 3.65
N MET A 39 9.65 -4.72 3.93
CA MET A 39 9.79 -5.35 5.24
C MET A 39 10.93 -4.68 6.00
N VAL A 40 10.57 -3.87 7.00
CA VAL A 40 11.50 -3.42 8.02
C VAL A 40 11.33 -4.34 9.23
N ILE A 41 12.42 -5.00 9.63
CA ILE A 41 12.49 -5.77 10.88
C ILE A 41 13.06 -4.82 11.92
N LEU A 42 12.31 -4.59 13.00
CA LEU A 42 12.73 -3.82 14.17
C LEU A 42 13.68 -4.63 15.05
#